data_AF-A0A1I8B221-F1
#
_entry.id   AF-A0A1I8B221-F1
#
_cell.length_a   1.000
_cell.length_b   1.000
_cell.length_c   1.000
_cell.angle_alpha   90.00
_cell.angle_beta   90.00
_cell.angle_gamma   90.00
#
_symmetry.space_group_name_H-M   'P 1'
#
loop_
_entity.id
_entity.type
_entity.pdbx_description
1 polymer ?
#
loop_
_entity_poly.entity_id
_entity_poly.type
_entity_poly.pdbx_seq_one_letter_code
_entity_poly.pdbx_strand_id
1 'polypeptide(L)'
;MTRTGVNKNNNGEEPNRKRPIEEQFLALANYQSNNNGNRSSMESDIAQSSNAGWPIPVHVRIEEEDIKPTPDIQFEPICPSNNPTNLNNFEIPTEQQNSLQNSSFKYSCREDVINEISKQKIKLGLKWTDTAKIIGNSKEWTTAACLGQMQFNESEAEKMIKIFQLSPDAKLWLTTVPNRGNSSASTSNDPVLYRFQEVLNVYGGALKELINEQFGDGIMSAIDFRIDLQKELCIEGDRVKIIMSGKFLPYKRF
;
A
#
# COMPACT_ATOMS: atom_id res chain seq x y z
N MET A 1 43.79 -8.41 -60.05
CA MET A 1 42.69 -7.42 -60.03
C MET A 1 41.54 -8.01 -59.23
N THR A 2 41.15 -7.36 -58.13
CA THR A 2 39.80 -7.26 -57.51
C THR A 2 38.97 -8.54 -57.23
N ARG A 3 38.13 -8.70 -56.20
CA ARG A 3 37.73 -8.05 -54.93
C ARG A 3 36.56 -8.94 -54.39
N THR A 4 36.20 -8.84 -53.09
CA THR A 4 34.88 -9.20 -52.45
C THR A 4 34.48 -10.68 -52.36
N GLY A 5 33.91 -11.24 -51.27
CA GLY A 5 33.44 -10.74 -49.97
C GLY A 5 32.04 -11.33 -49.60
N VAL A 6 31.89 -11.85 -48.36
CA VAL A 6 30.69 -11.79 -47.47
C VAL A 6 29.47 -12.68 -47.90
N ASN A 7 28.61 -13.32 -47.09
CA ASN A 7 28.30 -13.48 -45.65
C ASN A 7 27.46 -14.77 -45.45
N LYS A 8 27.45 -15.37 -44.25
CA LYS A 8 26.35 -16.24 -43.77
C LYS A 8 25.91 -15.70 -42.41
N ASN A 9 24.76 -15.02 -42.39
CA ASN A 9 24.09 -14.60 -41.15
C ASN A 9 23.11 -15.71 -40.72
N ASN A 10 23.42 -16.37 -39.60
CA ASN A 10 22.45 -17.15 -38.82
C ASN A 10 22.13 -16.34 -37.56
N ASN A 11 20.96 -15.69 -37.52
CA ASN A 11 20.43 -15.09 -36.30
C ASN A 11 19.60 -16.15 -35.56
N GLY A 12 20.16 -16.72 -34.50
CA GLY A 12 19.40 -17.41 -33.47
C GLY A 12 19.00 -16.38 -32.39
N GLU A 13 17.70 -16.18 -32.20
CA GLU A 13 17.14 -15.38 -31.11
C GLU A 13 17.28 -16.15 -29.78
N GLU A 14 17.91 -15.53 -28.78
CA GLU A 14 18.02 -16.03 -27.41
C GLU A 14 16.89 -15.41 -26.54
N PRO A 15 16.20 -16.17 -25.66
CA PRO A 15 15.01 -15.67 -24.99
C PRO A 15 15.34 -14.75 -23.80
N ASN A 16 14.81 -13.52 -23.88
CA ASN A 16 14.37 -12.61 -22.80
C ASN A 16 14.85 -12.92 -21.36
N ARG A 17 16.13 -12.66 -21.04
CA ARG A 17 16.59 -12.53 -19.66
C ARG A 17 16.13 -11.19 -19.08
N LYS A 18 15.30 -11.22 -18.04
CA LYS A 18 14.99 -10.03 -17.22
C LYS A 18 16.30 -9.43 -16.72
N ARG A 19 16.56 -8.15 -17.05
CA ARG A 19 17.77 -7.44 -16.61
C ARG A 19 17.88 -7.44 -15.08
N PRO A 20 19.07 -7.65 -14.51
CA PRO A 20 19.31 -7.51 -13.07
C PRO A 20 18.79 -6.17 -12.56
N ILE A 21 18.28 -6.16 -11.33
CA ILE A 21 17.67 -4.97 -10.70
C ILE A 21 18.64 -3.77 -10.72
N GLU A 22 19.94 -4.01 -10.54
CA GLU A 22 20.98 -2.99 -10.57
C GLU A 22 21.10 -2.28 -11.94
N GLU A 23 20.95 -3.01 -13.04
CA GLU A 23 20.93 -2.42 -14.39
C GLU A 23 19.63 -1.65 -14.67
N GLN A 24 18.53 -2.05 -14.04
CA GLN A 24 17.27 -1.29 -14.11
C GLN A 24 17.39 0.05 -13.38
N PHE A 25 18.08 0.08 -12.23
CA PHE A 25 18.37 1.32 -11.50
C PHE A 25 19.25 2.27 -12.32
N LEU A 26 20.30 1.74 -12.96
CA LEU A 26 21.19 2.55 -13.81
C LEU A 26 20.46 3.09 -15.06
N ALA A 27 19.61 2.27 -15.67
CA ALA A 27 18.81 2.68 -16.83
C ALA A 27 17.79 3.78 -16.49
N LEU A 28 17.17 3.72 -15.30
CA LEU A 28 16.24 4.76 -14.83
C LEU A 28 16.95 6.08 -14.52
N ALA A 29 18.13 6.03 -13.90
CA ALA A 29 18.93 7.22 -13.63
C ALA A 29 19.34 7.94 -14.93
N ASN A 30 19.76 7.18 -15.95
CA ASN A 30 20.16 7.73 -17.25
C ASN A 30 18.97 8.24 -18.08
N TYR A 31 17.80 7.60 -17.98
CA TYR A 31 16.58 8.04 -18.67
C TYR A 31 16.06 9.39 -18.17
N GLN A 32 16.20 9.67 -16.87
CA GLN A 32 15.78 10.95 -16.30
C GLN A 32 16.68 12.12 -16.70
N SER A 33 17.95 11.86 -17.06
CA SER A 33 18.86 12.88 -17.56
C SER A 33 18.53 13.31 -19.00
N ASN A 34 18.06 12.39 -19.84
CA ASN A 34 17.83 12.64 -21.27
C ASN A 34 16.43 13.14 -21.64
N ASN A 35 15.43 13.07 -20.74
CA ASN A 35 14.03 13.37 -21.06
C ASN A 35 13.50 14.73 -20.57
N ASN A 36 14.38 15.66 -20.18
CA ASN A 36 14.00 17.04 -19.92
C ASN A 36 13.75 17.88 -21.19
N GLY A 37 13.79 17.27 -22.38
CA GLY A 37 13.36 17.87 -23.64
C GLY A 37 12.40 16.93 -24.38
N ASN A 38 11.24 17.46 -24.76
CA ASN A 38 10.17 16.82 -25.56
C ASN A 38 9.22 15.84 -24.85
N ARG A 39 8.05 16.36 -24.46
CA ARG A 39 6.79 15.61 -24.48
C ARG A 39 5.62 16.54 -24.83
N SER A 40 5.38 16.67 -26.14
CA SER A 40 4.17 17.21 -26.74
C SER A 40 3.68 16.16 -27.75
N SER A 41 2.37 15.90 -27.73
CA SER A 41 1.60 14.97 -28.58
C SER A 41 1.71 13.47 -28.25
N MET A 42 0.74 12.95 -27.48
CA MET A 42 0.16 11.60 -27.61
C MET A 42 -0.94 11.41 -26.55
N GLU A 43 -2.02 12.19 -26.63
CA GLU A 43 -3.26 11.90 -25.90
C GLU A 43 -4.47 12.28 -26.78
N SER A 44 -4.77 11.41 -27.73
CA SER A 44 -6.09 11.31 -28.37
C SER A 44 -6.15 9.94 -29.00
N ASP A 45 -6.62 8.93 -28.26
CA ASP A 45 -7.16 7.65 -28.79
C ASP A 45 -7.47 6.66 -27.65
N ILE A 46 -8.28 7.05 -26.64
CA ILE A 46 -9.00 6.09 -25.79
C ILE A 46 -10.36 6.70 -25.42
N ALA A 47 -11.23 6.83 -26.41
CA ALA A 47 -12.63 7.17 -26.19
C ALA A 47 -13.48 6.44 -27.23
N GLN A 48 -13.59 5.11 -27.12
CA GLN A 48 -14.63 4.28 -27.77
C GLN A 48 -14.47 2.79 -27.38
N SER A 49 -15.06 2.37 -26.26
CA SER A 49 -15.63 1.01 -26.09
C SER A 49 -16.40 0.90 -24.76
N SER A 50 -17.54 1.58 -24.67
CA SER A 50 -18.56 1.34 -23.65
C SER A 50 -19.79 0.78 -24.34
N ASN A 51 -19.97 -0.55 -24.35
CA ASN A 51 -21.26 -1.24 -24.47
C ASN A 51 -21.07 -2.76 -24.46
N ALA A 52 -21.18 -3.37 -23.28
CA ALA A 52 -21.54 -4.78 -23.13
C ALA A 52 -22.24 -4.95 -21.78
N GLY A 53 -23.57 -5.02 -21.81
CA GLY A 53 -24.41 -5.27 -20.65
C GLY A 53 -24.28 -6.71 -20.15
N TRP A 54 -24.22 -6.88 -18.83
CA TRP A 54 -24.28 -8.19 -18.18
C TRP A 54 -25.73 -8.58 -17.88
N PRO A 55 -26.14 -9.84 -18.05
CA PRO A 55 -27.52 -10.27 -17.84
C PRO A 55 -27.85 -10.42 -16.34
N ILE A 56 -29.08 -10.06 -15.97
CA ILE A 56 -29.66 -10.20 -14.63
C ILE A 56 -30.19 -11.64 -14.48
N PRO A 57 -29.86 -12.41 -13.41
CA PRO A 57 -30.50 -13.70 -13.17
C PRO A 57 -31.89 -13.52 -12.56
N VAL A 58 -32.86 -14.23 -13.14
CA VAL A 58 -34.27 -14.33 -12.75
C VAL A 58 -34.40 -15.10 -11.43
N HIS A 59 -35.31 -14.66 -10.56
CA HIS A 59 -35.62 -15.29 -9.27
C HIS A 59 -36.01 -16.78 -9.40
N VAL A 60 -35.28 -17.65 -8.69
CA VAL A 60 -35.74 -19.01 -8.37
C VAL A 60 -36.29 -18.97 -6.94
N ARG A 61 -37.59 -19.26 -6.82
CA ARG A 61 -38.31 -19.43 -5.56
C ARG A 61 -38.04 -20.85 -5.06
N ILE A 62 -37.43 -21.00 -3.89
CA ILE A 62 -37.23 -22.29 -3.23
C ILE A 62 -38.30 -22.37 -2.14
N GLU A 63 -39.12 -23.43 -2.17
CA GLU A 63 -40.11 -23.73 -1.14
C GLU A 63 -39.41 -24.24 0.12
N GLU A 64 -39.87 -23.79 1.29
CA GLU A 64 -39.38 -24.21 2.60
C GLU A 64 -39.90 -25.62 2.91
N GLU A 65 -39.01 -26.62 2.84
CA GLU A 65 -39.25 -27.94 3.45
C GLU A 65 -38.46 -28.05 4.77
N ASP A 66 -39.22 -28.11 5.87
CA ASP A 66 -38.98 -28.74 7.18
C ASP A 66 -37.53 -28.97 7.65
N ILE A 67 -36.93 -27.94 8.25
CA ILE A 67 -35.77 -28.10 9.15
C ILE A 67 -36.31 -28.49 10.54
N LYS A 68 -36.16 -29.76 10.92
CA LYS A 68 -36.42 -30.22 12.29
C LYS A 68 -35.48 -29.51 13.28
N PRO A 69 -35.98 -29.05 14.45
CA PRO A 69 -35.12 -28.40 15.44
C PRO A 69 -34.08 -29.40 15.96
N THR A 70 -32.80 -28.99 15.93
CA THR A 70 -31.71 -29.70 16.60
C THR A 70 -31.96 -29.70 18.11
N PRO A 71 -31.75 -30.82 18.83
CA PRO A 71 -31.93 -30.86 20.27
C PRO A 71 -30.91 -29.96 20.99
N ASP A 72 -31.36 -29.30 22.05
CA ASP A 72 -30.58 -28.40 22.89
C ASP A 72 -29.31 -29.10 23.42
N ILE A 73 -28.15 -28.64 22.94
CA ILE A 73 -26.87 -29.00 23.54
C ILE A 73 -26.73 -28.17 24.81
N GLN A 74 -26.93 -28.81 25.97
CA GLN A 74 -26.59 -28.19 27.25
C GLN A 74 -25.07 -28.02 27.34
N PHE A 75 -24.60 -26.78 27.21
CA PHE A 75 -23.24 -26.43 27.56
C PHE A 75 -23.15 -26.38 29.09
N GLU A 76 -22.53 -27.40 29.69
CA GLU A 76 -22.05 -27.26 31.06
C GLU A 76 -20.95 -26.19 31.11
N PRO A 77 -20.97 -25.28 32.10
CA PRO A 77 -19.89 -24.33 32.27
C PRO A 77 -18.65 -25.08 32.75
N ILE A 78 -17.69 -25.30 31.85
CA ILE A 78 -16.37 -25.76 32.23
C ILE A 78 -15.67 -24.57 32.89
N CYS A 79 -15.83 -24.41 34.20
CA CYS A 79 -14.92 -23.60 34.99
C CYS A 79 -13.54 -24.25 34.91
N PRO A 80 -12.48 -23.55 34.45
CA PRO A 80 -11.14 -24.11 34.53
C PRO A 80 -10.82 -24.36 36.00
N SER A 81 -10.44 -25.60 36.31
CA SER A 81 -9.95 -25.95 37.63
C SER A 81 -8.72 -25.08 37.92
N ASN A 82 -8.74 -24.40 39.06
CA ASN A 82 -7.60 -23.65 39.58
C ASN A 82 -6.47 -24.62 39.93
N ASN A 83 -5.74 -25.08 38.92
CA ASN A 83 -4.41 -25.60 39.11
C ASN A 83 -3.46 -24.56 38.49
N PRO A 84 -2.68 -23.82 39.30
CA PRO A 84 -1.73 -22.86 38.77
C PRO A 84 -0.66 -23.65 38.00
N THR A 85 -0.86 -23.77 36.69
CA THR A 85 0.18 -24.28 35.80
C THR A 85 1.28 -23.25 35.85
N ASN A 86 2.42 -23.65 36.41
CA ASN A 86 3.57 -22.78 36.62
C ASN A 86 4.10 -22.31 35.25
N LEU A 87 3.65 -21.14 34.79
CA LEU A 87 4.09 -20.48 33.57
C LEU A 87 5.53 -19.95 33.66
N ASN A 88 6.23 -20.17 34.79
CA ASN A 88 7.59 -19.67 34.99
C ASN A 88 8.69 -20.56 34.40
N ASN A 89 8.37 -21.71 33.78
CA ASN A 89 9.38 -22.65 33.27
C ASN A 89 9.39 -22.78 31.74
N PHE A 90 9.21 -21.68 31.01
CA PHE A 90 9.71 -21.61 29.63
C PHE A 90 11.21 -21.23 29.67
N GLU A 91 12.05 -22.18 30.07
CA GLU A 91 13.50 -22.03 29.95
C GLU A 91 13.90 -22.26 28.48
N ILE A 92 14.34 -21.20 27.82
CA ILE A 92 14.99 -21.28 26.51
C ILE A 92 16.21 -22.20 26.66
N PRO A 93 16.32 -23.31 25.91
CA PRO A 93 17.44 -24.25 26.02
C PRO A 93 18.80 -23.53 25.93
N THR A 94 19.72 -23.87 26.83
CA THR A 94 20.99 -23.15 27.05
C THR A 94 21.92 -23.13 25.83
N GLU A 95 21.75 -24.06 24.87
CA GLU A 95 22.45 -24.02 23.57
C GLU A 95 21.94 -22.91 22.64
N GLN A 96 20.66 -22.51 22.73
CA GLN A 96 20.13 -21.38 21.98
C GLN A 96 20.56 -20.04 22.59
N GLN A 97 20.80 -19.99 23.90
CA GLN A 97 21.20 -18.78 24.63
C GLN A 97 22.55 -18.22 24.15
N ASN A 98 23.52 -19.08 23.82
CA ASN A 98 24.84 -18.64 23.33
C ASN A 98 24.85 -18.21 21.84
N SER A 99 23.84 -18.61 21.06
CA SER A 99 23.66 -18.16 19.67
C SER A 99 22.89 -16.83 19.55
N LEU A 100 22.08 -16.51 20.56
CA LEU A 100 21.25 -15.30 20.62
C LEU A 100 22.00 -14.06 21.14
N GLN A 101 23.21 -14.24 21.68
CA GLN A 101 23.98 -13.15 22.29
C GLN A 101 24.78 -12.26 21.31
N ASN A 102 24.68 -12.48 19.99
CA ASN A 102 25.46 -11.68 19.01
C ASN A 102 24.67 -11.04 17.86
N SER A 103 23.34 -11.01 17.87
CA SER A 103 22.58 -10.15 16.95
C SER A 103 21.88 -9.03 17.72
N SER A 104 22.61 -7.95 17.99
CA SER A 104 21.98 -6.71 18.42
C SER A 104 21.07 -6.22 17.29
N PHE A 105 19.75 -6.27 17.49
CA PHE A 105 18.79 -5.71 16.55
C PHE A 105 19.11 -4.24 16.31
N LYS A 106 19.35 -3.84 15.06
CA LYS A 106 19.69 -2.44 14.74
C LYS A 106 18.58 -1.46 15.15
N TYR A 107 17.33 -1.90 15.11
CA TYR A 107 16.15 -1.07 15.33
C TYR A 107 15.41 -1.54 16.58
N SER A 108 15.07 -0.61 17.47
CA SER A 108 14.34 -0.89 18.71
C SER A 108 12.83 -0.66 18.55
N CYS A 109 12.41 0.17 17.60
CA CYS A 109 11.02 0.37 17.24
C CYS A 109 10.83 0.64 15.74
N ARG A 110 9.56 0.71 15.30
CA ARG A 110 9.22 1.05 13.91
C ARG A 110 9.68 2.45 13.52
N GLU A 111 9.63 3.40 14.46
CA GLU A 111 10.03 4.79 14.23
C GLU A 111 11.51 4.88 13.84
N ASP A 112 12.38 4.02 14.38
CA ASP A 112 13.79 3.96 13.98
C ASP A 112 13.93 3.57 12.50
N VAL A 113 13.13 2.60 12.04
CA VAL A 113 13.11 2.16 10.64
C VAL A 113 12.61 3.27 9.73
N ILE A 114 11.54 3.97 10.11
CA ILE A 114 10.99 5.11 9.33
C ILE A 114 12.00 6.26 9.23
N ASN A 115 12.67 6.57 10.34
CA ASN A 115 13.71 7.59 10.39
C ASN A 115 14.88 7.21 9.47
N GLU A 116 15.28 5.94 9.46
CA GLU A 116 16.32 5.45 8.56
C GLU A 116 15.87 5.51 7.09
N ILE A 117 14.64 5.09 6.75
CA ILE A 117 14.08 5.23 5.40
C ILE A 117 14.14 6.69 4.95
N SER A 118 13.75 7.63 5.82
CA SER A 118 13.77 9.06 5.51
C SER A 118 15.18 9.58 5.26
N LYS A 119 16.15 9.18 6.09
CA LYS A 119 17.58 9.51 5.91
C LYS A 119 18.12 8.97 4.59
N GLN A 120 17.85 7.71 4.29
CA GLN A 120 18.34 7.03 3.10
C GLN A 120 17.69 7.59 1.83
N LYS A 121 16.40 7.92 1.88
CA LYS A 121 15.72 8.65 0.81
C LYS A 121 16.43 9.96 0.46
N ILE A 122 16.76 10.76 1.47
CA ILE A 122 17.45 12.05 1.27
C ILE A 122 18.86 11.82 0.73
N LYS A 123 19.63 10.91 1.34
CA LYS A 123 21.00 10.59 0.95
C LYS A 123 21.10 10.09 -0.49
N LEU A 124 20.15 9.27 -0.92
CA LEU A 124 20.10 8.67 -2.26
C LEU A 124 19.34 9.52 -3.28
N GLY A 125 18.74 10.65 -2.89
CA GLY A 125 17.95 11.51 -3.78
C GLY A 125 16.68 10.85 -4.33
N LEU A 126 16.13 9.86 -3.62
CA LEU A 126 14.98 9.09 -4.09
C LEU A 126 13.67 9.87 -3.98
N LYS A 127 12.78 9.67 -4.95
CA LYS A 127 11.39 10.14 -4.90
C LYS A 127 10.46 8.99 -4.55
N TRP A 128 9.40 9.28 -3.79
CA TRP A 128 8.39 8.28 -3.44
C TRP A 128 7.71 7.65 -4.66
N THR A 129 7.54 8.42 -5.74
CA THR A 129 7.00 7.94 -7.01
C THR A 129 7.85 6.82 -7.63
N ASP A 130 9.17 6.85 -7.44
CA ASP A 130 10.06 5.84 -7.99
C ASP A 130 10.08 4.59 -7.11
N THR A 131 10.06 4.77 -5.78
CA THR A 131 9.85 3.68 -4.82
C THR A 131 8.53 2.92 -5.09
N ALA A 132 7.44 3.65 -5.33
CA ALA A 132 6.14 3.08 -5.61
C ALA A 132 6.13 2.20 -6.88
N LYS A 133 6.79 2.66 -7.96
CA LYS A 133 6.95 1.88 -9.20
C LYS A 133 7.68 0.55 -8.98
N ILE A 134 8.71 0.53 -8.13
CA ILE A 134 9.50 -0.68 -7.84
C ILE A 134 8.70 -1.68 -7.00
N ILE A 135 7.94 -1.17 -6.03
CA ILE A 135 7.13 -2.00 -5.14
C ILE A 135 5.92 -2.56 -5.89
N GLY A 136 5.29 -1.76 -6.73
CA GLY A 136 4.10 -2.11 -7.52
C GLY A 136 2.79 -1.60 -6.93
N ASN A 137 2.83 -0.67 -5.98
CA ASN A 137 1.66 -0.07 -5.32
C ASN A 137 1.51 1.42 -5.71
N SER A 138 0.41 2.06 -5.31
CA SER A 138 0.20 3.49 -5.57
C SER A 138 1.22 4.36 -4.82
N LYS A 139 1.53 5.54 -5.36
CA LYS A 139 2.48 6.49 -4.74
C LYS A 139 1.99 6.94 -3.36
N GLU A 140 0.69 7.11 -3.16
CA GLU A 140 0.08 7.49 -1.88
C GLU A 140 0.23 6.37 -0.85
N TRP A 141 -0.15 5.15 -1.22
CA TRP A 141 -0.07 4.01 -0.31
C TRP A 141 1.39 3.72 0.06
N THR A 142 2.29 3.70 -0.94
CA THR A 142 3.73 3.48 -0.69
C THR A 142 4.31 4.58 0.18
N THR A 143 3.94 5.85 -0.03
CA THR A 143 4.39 6.95 0.82
C THR A 143 3.88 6.76 2.25
N ALA A 144 2.59 6.48 2.44
CA ALA A 144 2.02 6.21 3.76
C ALA A 144 2.69 5.01 4.46
N ALA A 145 3.00 3.95 3.71
CA ALA A 145 3.73 2.78 4.21
C ALA A 145 5.16 3.14 4.66
N CYS A 146 5.88 3.93 3.86
CA CYS A 146 7.21 4.42 4.21
C CYS A 146 7.20 5.36 5.44
N LEU A 147 6.08 6.04 5.67
CA LEU A 147 5.82 6.86 6.86
C LEU A 147 5.17 6.07 8.02
N GLY A 148 5.16 4.74 7.92
CA GLY A 148 4.75 3.85 9.01
C GLY A 148 3.26 3.62 9.18
N GLN A 149 2.43 4.08 8.25
CA GLN A 149 0.96 3.98 8.39
C GLN A 149 0.37 2.72 7.74
N MET A 150 1.16 1.99 6.95
CA MET A 150 0.76 0.74 6.33
C MET A 150 1.76 -0.38 6.62
N GLN A 151 1.28 -1.62 6.54
CA GLN A 151 2.08 -2.83 6.66
C GLN A 151 2.50 -3.28 5.26
N PHE A 152 3.77 -3.63 5.11
CA PHE A 152 4.27 -4.29 3.90
C PHE A 152 4.09 -5.81 4.01
N ASN A 153 3.91 -6.48 2.89
CA ASN A 153 4.11 -7.93 2.85
C ASN A 153 5.62 -8.27 2.80
N GLU A 154 5.95 -9.54 2.98
CA GLU A 154 7.33 -10.05 3.03
C GLU A 154 8.16 -9.64 1.80
N SER A 155 7.60 -9.78 0.60
CA SER A 155 8.30 -9.45 -0.66
C SER A 155 8.52 -7.96 -0.81
N GLU A 156 7.54 -7.13 -0.43
CA GLU A 156 7.65 -5.68 -0.45
C GLU A 156 8.69 -5.18 0.57
N ALA A 157 8.71 -5.76 1.77
CA ALA A 157 9.68 -5.42 2.80
C ALA A 157 11.12 -5.73 2.35
N GLU A 158 11.34 -6.84 1.65
CA GLU A 158 12.64 -7.16 1.06
C GLU A 158 13.07 -6.15 -0.01
N LYS A 159 12.14 -5.69 -0.86
CA LYS A 159 12.42 -4.61 -1.81
C LYS A 159 12.79 -3.33 -1.07
N MET A 160 12.07 -2.98 0.00
CA MET A 160 12.35 -1.79 0.82
C MET A 160 13.75 -1.83 1.43
N ILE A 161 14.15 -2.97 1.98
CA ILE A 161 15.49 -3.18 2.54
C ILE A 161 16.57 -2.93 1.48
N LYS A 162 16.37 -3.43 0.25
CA LYS A 162 17.31 -3.22 -0.86
C LYS A 162 17.34 -1.76 -1.34
N ILE A 163 16.18 -1.14 -1.55
CA ILE A 163 16.06 0.25 -2.05
C ILE A 163 16.72 1.24 -1.07
N PHE A 164 16.46 1.08 0.22
CA PHE A 164 16.91 2.01 1.25
C PHE A 164 18.14 1.51 2.01
N GLN A 165 18.75 0.39 1.60
CA GLN A 165 19.97 -0.17 2.22
C GLN A 165 19.82 -0.35 3.74
N LEU A 166 18.66 -0.88 4.17
CA LEU A 166 18.33 -1.07 5.59
C LEU A 166 19.00 -2.33 6.15
N SER A 167 19.10 -2.43 7.49
CA SER A 167 19.46 -3.72 8.10
C SER A 167 18.36 -4.75 7.83
N PRO A 168 18.68 -6.04 7.62
CA PRO A 168 17.69 -7.11 7.45
C PRO A 168 16.61 -7.14 8.53
N ASP A 169 16.99 -6.74 9.75
CA ASP A 169 16.09 -6.65 10.91
C ASP A 169 14.92 -5.67 10.72
N ALA A 170 15.03 -4.72 9.79
CA ALA A 170 13.91 -3.83 9.42
C ALA A 170 12.69 -4.62 8.95
N LYS A 171 12.89 -5.83 8.41
CA LYS A 171 11.82 -6.64 7.83
C LYS A 171 10.69 -6.86 8.83
N LEU A 172 11.03 -7.27 10.06
CA LEU A 172 10.06 -7.57 11.12
C LEU A 172 9.20 -6.33 11.47
N TRP A 173 9.82 -5.15 11.51
CA TRP A 173 9.11 -3.91 11.78
C TRP A 173 8.21 -3.48 10.62
N LEU A 174 8.65 -3.68 9.37
CA LEU A 174 7.90 -3.32 8.16
C LEU A 174 6.70 -4.25 7.92
N THR A 175 6.79 -5.52 8.33
CA THR A 175 5.73 -6.52 8.16
C THR A 175 4.81 -6.66 9.36
N THR A 176 5.03 -5.92 10.44
CA THR A 176 4.09 -5.86 11.57
C THR A 176 2.98 -4.84 11.28
N VAL A 177 1.77 -5.06 11.81
CA VAL A 177 0.67 -4.08 11.72
C VAL A 177 1.08 -2.80 12.47
N PRO A 178 0.99 -1.61 11.86
CA PRO A 178 1.32 -0.37 12.55
C PRO A 178 0.19 0.08 13.47
N ASN A 179 0.56 0.79 14.53
CA ASN A 179 -0.37 1.72 15.17
C ASN A 179 -0.51 2.92 14.21
N ARG A 180 -1.75 3.20 13.78
CA ARG A 180 -2.07 4.18 12.73
C ARG A 180 -2.61 5.46 13.36
N GLY A 181 -2.25 6.61 12.79
CA GLY A 181 -2.79 7.90 13.23
C GLY A 181 -2.16 8.46 14.52
N ASN A 182 -0.96 8.00 14.87
CA ASN A 182 -0.28 8.35 16.13
C ASN A 182 0.21 9.82 16.18
N SER A 183 0.05 10.56 15.07
CA SER A 183 0.17 12.01 15.07
C SER A 183 -1.11 12.57 15.67
N SER A 184 -1.04 13.03 16.93
CA SER A 184 -2.17 13.62 17.66
C SER A 184 -2.91 14.62 16.76
N ALA A 185 -4.11 14.23 16.31
CA ALA A 185 -4.94 14.96 15.36
C ALA A 185 -5.41 16.33 15.87
N SER A 186 -5.12 16.69 17.13
CA SER A 186 -5.32 18.02 17.66
C SER A 186 -4.18 18.94 17.19
N THR A 187 -4.39 19.54 16.02
CA THR A 187 -3.67 20.70 15.49
C THR A 187 -2.21 20.42 15.13
N SER A 188 -2.00 19.76 13.98
CA SER A 188 -0.70 19.91 13.31
C SER A 188 -0.49 21.39 12.99
N ASN A 189 0.61 21.96 13.47
CA ASN A 189 1.02 23.33 13.12
C ASN A 189 1.56 23.43 11.69
N ASP A 190 1.68 22.29 10.98
CA ASP A 190 2.06 22.27 9.58
C ASP A 190 0.95 22.87 8.70
N PRO A 191 1.23 23.93 7.92
CA PRO A 191 0.22 24.59 7.10
C PRO A 191 -0.43 23.67 6.05
N VAL A 192 0.29 22.70 5.49
CA VAL A 192 -0.28 21.79 4.47
C VAL A 192 -1.32 20.89 5.13
N LEU A 193 -0.99 20.31 6.29
CA LEU A 193 -1.91 19.45 7.03
C LEU A 193 -3.10 20.22 7.61
N TYR A 194 -2.88 21.44 8.10
CA TYR A 194 -3.94 22.28 8.65
C TYR A 194 -5.02 22.62 7.62
N ARG A 195 -4.66 22.83 6.35
CA ARG A 195 -5.65 23.13 5.29
C ARG A 195 -6.63 21.99 5.04
N PHE A 196 -6.23 20.74 5.23
CA PHE A 196 -7.18 19.61 5.17
C PHE A 196 -8.19 19.64 6.30
N GLN A 197 -7.76 19.99 7.52
CA GLN A 197 -8.67 20.19 8.65
C GLN A 197 -9.63 21.35 8.40
N GLU A 198 -9.14 22.45 7.84
CA GLU A 198 -9.98 23.60 7.49
C GLU A 198 -11.04 23.25 6.43
N VAL A 199 -10.67 22.50 5.39
CA VAL A 199 -11.63 22.00 4.39
C VAL A 199 -12.73 21.16 5.05
N LEU A 200 -12.38 20.27 5.98
CA LEU A 200 -13.37 19.49 6.72
C LEU A 200 -14.24 20.35 7.64
N ASN A 201 -13.67 21.38 8.28
CA ASN A 201 -14.44 22.30 9.12
C ASN A 201 -15.43 23.14 8.31
N VAL A 202 -15.07 23.54 7.09
CA VAL A 202 -15.92 24.37 6.21
C VAL A 202 -16.95 23.51 5.46
N TYR A 203 -16.53 22.40 4.85
CA TYR A 203 -17.36 21.61 3.95
C TYR A 203 -17.89 20.31 4.54
N GLY A 204 -17.41 19.87 5.72
CA GLY A 204 -17.77 18.58 6.30
C GLY A 204 -19.27 18.40 6.51
N GLY A 205 -19.96 19.46 6.96
CA GLY A 205 -21.43 19.45 7.07
C GLY A 205 -22.12 19.29 5.72
N ALA A 206 -21.69 20.05 4.70
CA ALA A 206 -22.26 19.96 3.36
C ALA A 206 -22.01 18.58 2.70
N LEU A 207 -20.80 18.03 2.86
CA LEU A 207 -20.46 16.69 2.36
C LEU A 207 -21.31 15.61 3.04
N LYS A 208 -21.55 15.72 4.34
CA LYS A 208 -22.42 14.80 5.08
C LYS A 208 -23.84 14.80 4.49
N GLU A 209 -24.44 15.97 4.31
CA GLU A 209 -25.80 16.08 3.76
C GLU A 209 -25.86 15.53 2.33
N LEU A 210 -24.92 15.89 1.46
CA LEU A 210 -24.87 15.39 0.07
C LEU A 210 -24.68 13.87 -0.02
N ILE A 211 -23.86 13.29 0.87
CA ILE A 211 -23.71 11.82 0.94
C ILE A 211 -25.03 11.18 1.37
N ASN A 212 -25.70 11.73 2.38
CA ASN A 212 -26.98 11.21 2.85
C ASN A 212 -28.09 11.33 1.79
N GLU A 213 -28.16 12.45 1.06
CA GLU A 213 -29.10 12.65 -0.03
C GLU A 213 -28.89 11.64 -1.17
N GLN A 214 -27.63 11.37 -1.54
CA GLN A 214 -27.31 10.52 -2.69
C GLN A 214 -27.28 9.02 -2.37
N PHE A 215 -26.85 8.64 -1.17
CA PHE A 215 -26.59 7.23 -0.80
C PHE A 215 -27.45 6.72 0.36
N GLY A 216 -28.10 7.61 1.11
CA GLY A 216 -28.87 7.29 2.31
C GLY A 216 -28.03 7.29 3.59
N ASP A 217 -28.60 6.75 4.68
CA ASP A 217 -27.99 6.73 6.00
C ASP A 217 -26.80 5.75 6.08
N GLY A 218 -25.58 6.29 6.19
CA GLY A 218 -24.35 5.51 6.18
C GLY A 218 -23.09 6.37 6.20
N ILE A 219 -21.95 5.75 5.87
CA ILE A 219 -20.65 6.42 5.83
C ILE A 219 -19.84 6.03 4.59
N MET A 220 -18.92 6.91 4.19
CA MET A 220 -17.82 6.56 3.28
C MET A 220 -16.70 5.87 4.07
N SER A 221 -16.35 4.64 3.70
CA SER A 221 -15.27 3.89 4.34
C SER A 221 -13.91 4.57 4.15
N ALA A 222 -13.09 4.57 5.20
CA ALA A 222 -11.66 4.91 5.15
C ALA A 222 -10.73 3.68 5.09
N ILE A 223 -11.31 2.47 4.99
CA ILE A 223 -10.58 1.19 4.90
C ILE A 223 -10.63 0.65 3.47
N ASP A 224 -11.84 0.44 2.94
CA ASP A 224 -12.03 0.22 1.50
C ASP A 224 -12.05 1.58 0.80
N PHE A 225 -10.84 2.12 0.65
CA PHE A 225 -10.60 3.52 0.33
C PHE A 225 -9.40 3.68 -0.60
N ARG A 226 -9.49 4.66 -1.49
CA ARG A 226 -8.44 5.07 -2.43
C ARG A 226 -8.30 6.58 -2.40
N ILE A 227 -7.05 7.03 -2.48
CA ILE A 227 -6.70 8.44 -2.64
C ILE A 227 -5.69 8.58 -3.76
N ASP A 228 -5.87 9.59 -4.60
CA ASP A 228 -4.92 9.95 -5.67
C ASP A 228 -4.67 11.46 -5.66
N LEU A 229 -3.38 11.81 -5.69
CA LEU A 229 -2.86 13.17 -5.70
C LEU A 229 -2.28 13.50 -7.07
N GLN A 230 -2.87 14.47 -7.75
CA GLN A 230 -2.45 14.92 -9.06
C GLN A 230 -2.14 16.41 -9.06
N LYS A 231 -1.19 16.79 -9.92
CA LYS A 231 -1.01 18.18 -10.30
C LYS A 231 -1.96 18.47 -11.46
N GLU A 232 -2.79 19.48 -11.32
CA GLU A 232 -3.70 19.96 -12.35
C GLU A 232 -3.18 21.29 -12.89
N LEU A 233 -2.85 21.34 -14.19
CA LEU A 233 -2.30 22.53 -14.82
C LEU A 233 -3.44 23.52 -15.11
N CYS A 234 -3.31 24.77 -14.68
CA CYS A 234 -4.30 25.81 -14.92
C CYS A 234 -3.61 27.11 -15.33
N ILE A 235 -4.31 27.93 -16.13
CA ILE A 235 -3.78 29.19 -16.67
C ILE A 235 -3.42 30.18 -15.54
N GLU A 236 -4.19 30.18 -14.46
CA GLU A 236 -4.01 31.07 -13.30
C GLU A 236 -3.01 30.54 -12.26
N GLY A 237 -2.39 29.38 -12.53
CA GLY A 237 -1.48 28.70 -11.62
C GLY A 237 -1.91 27.28 -11.33
N ASP A 238 -0.93 26.40 -11.17
CA ASP A 238 -1.17 24.97 -10.96
C ASP A 238 -1.98 24.69 -9.69
N ARG A 239 -2.86 23.70 -9.78
CA ARG A 239 -3.72 23.24 -8.68
C ARG A 239 -3.27 21.87 -8.19
N VAL A 240 -3.56 21.62 -6.91
CA VAL A 240 -3.44 20.29 -6.31
C VAL A 240 -4.81 19.63 -6.36
N LYS A 241 -4.94 18.58 -7.17
CA LYS A 241 -6.16 17.81 -7.32
C LYS A 241 -6.06 16.54 -6.48
N ILE A 242 -7.06 16.33 -5.62
CA ILE A 242 -7.14 15.16 -4.76
C ILE A 242 -8.47 14.47 -5.02
N ILE A 243 -8.40 13.17 -5.31
CA ILE A 243 -9.57 12.32 -5.49
C ILE A 243 -9.62 11.36 -4.31
N MET A 244 -10.73 11.37 -3.57
CA MET A 244 -11.00 10.46 -2.46
C MET A 244 -12.19 9.59 -2.83
N SER A 245 -12.01 8.27 -2.80
CA SER A 245 -13.06 7.30 -3.15
C SER A 245 -13.10 6.22 -2.09
N GLY A 246 -14.20 6.15 -1.35
CA GLY A 246 -14.43 5.11 -0.35
C GLY A 246 -15.74 4.37 -0.61
N LYS A 247 -15.77 3.09 -0.26
CA LYS A 247 -16.99 2.29 -0.33
C LYS A 247 -18.05 2.84 0.63
N PHE A 248 -19.28 3.00 0.14
CA PHE A 248 -20.41 3.38 0.99
C PHE A 248 -20.86 2.19 1.86
N LEU A 249 -21.08 2.45 3.15
CA LEU A 249 -21.48 1.47 4.15
C LEU A 249 -22.79 1.95 4.82
N PRO A 250 -23.95 1.36 4.47
CA PRO A 250 -25.22 1.74 5.08
C PRO A 250 -25.32 1.24 6.53
N TYR A 251 -25.96 2.02 7.40
CA TYR A 251 -26.29 1.57 8.74
C TYR A 251 -27.39 0.51 8.72
N LYS A 252 -27.20 -0.58 9.48
CA LYS A 252 -28.21 -1.62 9.65
C LYS A 252 -29.08 -1.31 10.86
N ARG A 253 -30.38 -1.56 10.74
CA ARG A 253 -31.28 -1.69 11.89
C ARG A 253 -31.23 -3.13 12.37
N PHE A 254 -30.93 -3.32 13.65
CA PHE A 254 -30.93 -4.62 14.31
C PHE A 254 -31.62 -4.49 15.66
#